data_AF-A0A960C1G7-F1
#
_entry.id   AF-A0A960C1G7-F1
#
_cell.length_a   1.000
_cell.length_b   1.000
_cell.length_c   1.000
_cell.angle_alpha   90.00
_cell.angle_beta   90.00
_cell.angle_gamma   90.00
#
_symmetry.space_group_name_H-M   'P 1'
#
loop_
_entity.id
_entity.type
_entity.pdbx_description
1 polymer ?
#
loop_
_entity_poly.entity_id
_entity_poly.type
_entity_poly.pdbx_seq_one_letter_code
_entity_poly.pdbx_strand_id
1 'polypeptide(L)' 'AMANAGPDTNGSQFFLVYKDSKLPPNYTVFGTIDSTGLATLDKIAKDGVAGGAQDGSPATPVTVKSVLLD' A
#
# COMPACT_ATOMS: atom_id res chain seq x y z
N ALA A 1 -4.33 -3.67 -3.98
CA ALA A 1 -5.37 -3.25 -4.94
C ALA A 1 -4.80 -2.19 -5.88
N MET A 2 -5.33 -2.08 -7.10
CA MET A 2 -4.82 -1.11 -8.09
C MET A 2 -5.18 0.32 -7.67
N ALA A 3 -4.20 1.23 -7.70
CA ALA A 3 -4.49 2.66 -7.61
C ALA A 3 -5.01 3.16 -8.97
N ASN A 4 -5.90 4.14 -8.95
CA ASN A 4 -6.48 4.76 -10.14
C ASN A 4 -6.86 6.23 -9.89
N ALA A 5 -7.18 6.94 -10.96
CA ALA A 5 -7.66 8.31 -10.99
C ALA A 5 -9.11 8.39 -11.52
N GLY A 6 -9.84 7.26 -11.47
CA GLY A 6 -11.18 7.08 -12.03
C GLY A 6 -11.38 5.70 -12.66
N PRO A 7 -12.59 5.40 -13.15
CA PRO A 7 -12.87 4.18 -13.89
C PRO A 7 -11.91 4.01 -15.07
N ASP A 8 -11.44 2.77 -15.27
CA ASP A 8 -10.57 2.37 -16.40
C ASP A 8 -9.23 3.10 -16.52
N THR A 9 -8.71 3.71 -15.43
CA THR A 9 -7.40 4.38 -15.42
C THR A 9 -6.33 3.60 -14.64
N ASN A 10 -6.42 2.28 -14.57
CA ASN A 10 -5.41 1.46 -13.89
C ASN A 10 -4.08 1.53 -14.68
N GLY A 11 -2.98 1.79 -13.98
CA GLY A 11 -1.63 1.79 -14.53
C GLY A 11 -0.74 0.78 -13.82
N SER A 12 0.44 1.22 -13.36
CA SER A 12 1.36 0.39 -12.58
C SER A 12 1.28 0.61 -11.06
N GLN A 13 0.65 1.70 -10.61
CA GLN A 13 0.55 2.02 -9.20
C GLN A 13 -0.47 1.10 -8.50
N PHE A 14 -0.09 0.61 -7.33
CA PHE A 14 -0.94 -0.18 -6.45
C PHE A 14 -0.72 0.22 -5.00
N PHE A 15 -1.65 -0.15 -4.14
CA PHE A 15 -1.55 0.05 -2.70
C PHE A 15 -1.87 -1.24 -1.94
N LEU A 16 -1.33 -1.33 -0.72
CA LEU A 16 -1.48 -2.45 0.19
C LEU A 16 -2.35 -2.01 1.37
N VAL A 17 -3.46 -2.71 1.60
CA VAL A 17 -4.33 -2.47 2.77
C VAL A 17 -3.81 -3.34 3.90
N TYR A 18 -3.18 -2.74 4.91
CA TYR A 18 -2.50 -3.45 5.99
C TYR A 18 -3.35 -3.61 7.26
N LYS A 19 -4.50 -2.92 7.33
CA LYS A 19 -5.51 -3.01 8.40
C LYS A 19 -6.90 -2.85 7.80
N ASP A 20 -7.91 -3.36 8.49
CA ASP A 20 -9.31 -3.25 8.08
C ASP A 20 -9.67 -1.81 7.73
N SER A 21 -10.04 -1.59 6.48
CA SER A 21 -10.28 -0.28 5.90
C SER A 21 -11.54 -0.29 5.06
N LYS A 22 -12.35 0.76 5.18
CA LYS A 22 -13.51 0.97 4.32
C LYS A 22 -13.08 1.80 3.11
N LEU A 23 -13.10 1.19 1.94
CA LEU A 23 -12.78 1.85 0.67
C LEU A 23 -13.99 1.81 -0.26
N PRO A 24 -14.20 2.84 -1.10
CA PRO A 24 -15.15 2.76 -2.20
C PRO A 24 -14.87 1.53 -3.10
N PRO A 25 -15.88 0.94 -3.74
CA PRO A 25 -15.75 -0.25 -4.58
C PRO A 25 -15.15 0.07 -5.97
N ASN A 26 -14.22 1.02 -6.03
CA ASN A 26 -13.63 1.56 -7.26
C ASN A 26 -12.23 1.00 -7.54
N TYR A 27 -11.71 0.12 -6.68
CA TYR A 27 -10.36 -0.40 -6.76
C TYR A 27 -10.36 -1.90 -7.04
N THR A 28 -9.63 -2.31 -8.07
CA THR A 28 -9.45 -3.73 -8.39
C THR A 28 -8.60 -4.41 -7.32
N VAL A 29 -9.19 -5.35 -6.60
CA VAL A 29 -8.48 -6.25 -5.68
C VAL A 29 -7.90 -7.41 -6.50
N PHE A 30 -6.58 -7.63 -6.40
CA PHE A 30 -5.87 -8.63 -7.21
C PHE A 30 -4.99 -9.59 -6.40
N GLY A 31 -5.03 -9.50 -5.07
CA GLY A 31 -4.21 -10.35 -4.20
C GLY A 31 -4.42 -10.04 -2.72
N THR A 32 -3.82 -10.89 -1.89
CA THR A 32 -3.83 -10.80 -0.43
C THR A 32 -2.41 -10.78 0.12
N ILE A 33 -2.25 -10.30 1.35
CA ILE A 33 -0.96 -10.20 2.04
C ILE A 33 -0.94 -11.29 3.10
N ASP A 34 0.11 -12.09 3.13
CA ASP A 34 0.29 -13.08 4.19
C ASP A 34 0.69 -12.43 5.53
N SER A 35 0.76 -13.23 6.58
CA SER A 35 1.13 -12.76 7.92
C SER A 35 2.52 -12.12 7.98
N THR A 36 3.47 -12.60 7.17
CA THR A 36 4.85 -12.09 7.14
C THR A 36 4.91 -10.70 6.50
N GLY A 37 4.17 -10.51 5.40
CA GLY A 37 3.99 -9.23 4.74
C GLY A 37 3.29 -8.22 5.65
N LEU A 38 2.21 -8.63 6.33
CA LEU A 38 1.51 -7.77 7.29
C LEU A 38 2.42 -7.30 8.44
N ALA A 39 3.22 -8.21 9.02
CA ALA A 39 4.17 -7.84 10.07
C ALA A 39 5.25 -6.85 9.59
N THR A 40 5.58 -6.85 8.29
CA THR A 40 6.49 -5.88 7.68
C THR A 40 5.81 -4.52 7.52
N LEU A 41 4.56 -4.51 7.03
CA LEU A 41 3.79 -3.28 6.85
C LEU A 41 3.48 -2.58 8.17
N ASP A 42 3.23 -3.33 9.25
CA ASP A 42 3.04 -2.75 10.59
C ASP A 42 4.26 -1.96 11.08
N LYS A 43 5.48 -2.43 10.78
CA LYS A 43 6.70 -1.71 11.13
C LYS A 43 6.83 -0.40 10.36
N ILE A 44 6.55 -0.44 9.05
CA ILE A 44 6.56 0.76 8.19
C ILE A 44 5.52 1.77 8.66
N ALA A 45 4.29 1.32 8.92
CA ALA A 45 3.20 2.18 9.35
C ALA A 45 3.44 2.82 10.72
N LYS A 46 4.18 2.14 11.62
CA LYS A 46 4.52 2.65 12.95
C LYS A 46 5.43 3.89 12.90
N ASP A 47 6.31 3.98 11.91
CA ASP A 47 7.20 5.14 11.73
C ASP A 47 6.43 6.37 11.24
N GLY A 48 5.27 6.17 10.60
CA GLY A 48 4.36 7.23 10.19
C GLY A 48 4.85 8.03 8.98
N VAL A 49 4.25 9.21 8.81
CA VAL A 49 4.50 10.13 7.69
C VAL A 49 5.55 11.17 8.09
N ALA A 50 6.41 11.57 7.14
CA ALA A 50 7.36 12.63 7.32
C ALA A 50 6.68 13.92 7.80
N GLY A 51 7.16 14.50 8.89
CA GLY A 51 6.56 15.68 9.52
C GLY A 51 5.28 15.40 10.33
N GLY A 52 4.88 14.13 10.51
CA GLY A 52 3.74 13.74 11.36
C GLY A 52 2.37 14.05 10.76
N ALA A 53 2.30 14.32 9.46
CA ALA A 53 1.04 14.53 8.75
C ALA A 53 0.20 13.25 8.67
N GLN A 54 -1.08 13.38 8.28
CA GLN A 54 -1.94 12.23 8.05
C GLN A 54 -1.65 11.50 6.74
N ASP A 55 -1.11 12.23 5.75
CA ASP A 55 -0.79 11.71 4.42
C ASP A 55 0.48 12.38 3.89
N GLY A 56 1.20 11.68 3.02
CA GLY A 56 2.46 12.12 2.43
C GLY A 56 3.54 11.04 2.46
N SER A 57 4.77 11.46 2.16
CA SER A 57 5.94 10.58 2.15
C SER A 57 6.16 9.94 3.52
N PRO A 58 6.59 8.67 3.60
CA PRO A 58 6.88 8.01 4.87
C PRO A 58 8.04 8.70 5.60
N ALA A 59 8.03 8.67 6.93
CA ALA A 59 9.10 9.23 7.75
C ALA A 59 10.43 8.51 7.52
N THR A 60 10.37 7.19 7.35
CA THR A 60 11.48 6.34 6.91
C THR A 60 11.25 5.94 5.44
N PRO A 61 12.14 6.30 4.49
CA PRO A 61 11.98 5.90 3.09
C PRO A 61 11.92 4.38 2.91
N VAL A 62 10.93 3.91 2.13
CA VAL A 62 10.76 2.49 1.79
C VAL A 62 10.81 2.33 0.28
N THR A 63 11.64 1.40 -0.21
CA THR A 63 11.83 1.14 -1.63
C THR A 63 11.68 -0.33 -1.94
N VAL A 64 10.82 -0.67 -2.91
CA VAL A 64 10.80 -2.01 -3.52
C VAL A 64 12.05 -2.16 -4.38
N LYS A 65 12.95 -3.07 -4.01
CA LYS A 65 14.20 -3.30 -4.73
C LYS A 65 14.04 -4.23 -5.92
N SER A 66 13.23 -5.28 -5.75
CA SER A 66 12.93 -6.28 -6.77
C SER A 66 11.58 -6.93 -6.46
N VAL A 67 11.00 -7.54 -7.48
CA VAL A 67 9.83 -8.41 -7.37
C VAL A 67 10.22 -9.75 -7.99
N LEU A 68 10.01 -10.82 -7.25
CA LEU A 68 10.25 -12.18 -7.72
C LEU A 68 8.91 -12.84 -7.92
N LEU A 69 8.76 -13.52 -9.06
CA LEU A 69 7.66 -14.44 -9.30
C LEU A 69 8.13 -15.81 -8.86
N ASP A 70 7.24 -16.57 -8.22
CA ASP A 70 7.47 -17.96 -7.86
C ASP A 70 7.65 -18.85 -9.10
#